data_AF-A0A7C0UPZ0-F1
#
_entry.id   AF-A0A7C0UPZ0-F1
#
_cell.length_a   1.000
_cell.length_b   1.000
_cell.length_c   1.000
_cell.angle_alpha   90.00
_cell.angle_beta   90.00
_cell.angle_gamma   90.00
#
_symmetry.space_group_name_H-M   'P 1'
#
loop_
_entity.id
_entity.type
_entity.pdbx_description
1 polymer ?
#
loop_
_entity_poly.entity_id
_entity_poly.type
_entity_poly.pdbx_seq_one_letter_code
_entity_poly.pdbx_strand_id
1 'polypeptide(L)' 'MKMICSTGGKGGTGKSTFAILLAFKLSRQGKKVVLCDCDVECPNDYLLLNQELK' A
#
# COMPACT_ATOMS: atom_id res chain seq x y z
N MET A 1 -15.94 7.79 -6.14
CA MET A 1 -14.53 7.51 -5.77
C MET A 1 -14.47 7.32 -4.26
N LYS A 2 -13.77 6.30 -3.74
CA LYS A 2 -13.55 6.13 -2.28
C LYS A 2 -12.04 6.18 -2.02
N MET A 3 -11.62 6.95 -1.02
CA MET A 3 -10.22 7.00 -0.56
C MET A 3 -10.10 6.31 0.79
N ILE A 4 -9.02 5.56 0.97
CA ILE A 4 -8.67 4.88 2.21
C ILE A 4 -7.20 5.19 2.48
N CYS A 5 -6.89 5.69 3.68
CA CYS A 5 -5.53 6.01 4.09
C CYS A 5 -5.10 5.09 5.24
N SER A 6 -3.97 4.39 5.05
CA SER A 6 -3.26 3.68 6.13
C SER A 6 -2.22 4.63 6.71
N THR A 7 -2.43 5.12 7.93
CA THR A 7 -1.59 6.14 8.57
C THR A 7 -1.36 5.85 10.06
N GLY A 8 -0.44 6.58 10.68
CA GLY A 8 -0.16 6.52 12.13
C GLY A 8 0.77 5.40 12.58
N GLY A 9 1.17 5.45 13.85
CA GLY A 9 2.07 4.47 14.46
C GLY A 9 3.57 4.69 14.16
N LYS A 10 4.42 3.92 14.83
CA LYS A 10 5.89 3.95 14.66
C LYS A 10 6.32 3.27 13.35
N GLY A 11 7.61 3.35 13.01
CA GLY A 11 8.20 2.48 11.99
C GLY A 11 7.99 1.00 12.33
N GLY A 12 7.70 0.17 11.33
CA GLY A 12 7.54 -1.29 11.52
C GLY A 12 6.17 -1.78 12.01
N THR A 13 5.16 -0.92 12.13
CA THR A 13 3.81 -1.34 12.58
C THR A 13 2.95 -2.05 11.51
N GLY A 14 3.51 -2.35 10.33
CA GLY A 14 2.81 -3.07 9.25
C GLY A 14 1.88 -2.23 8.36
N LYS A 15 2.04 -0.91 8.33
CA LYS A 15 1.20 0.00 7.51
C LYS A 15 1.19 -0.35 6.02
N SER A 16 2.38 -0.47 5.42
CA SER A 16 2.56 -0.80 4.00
C SER A 16 2.00 -2.18 3.70
N THR A 17 2.28 -3.16 4.56
CA THR A 17 1.70 -4.51 4.45
C THR A 17 0.18 -4.50 4.45
N PHE A 18 -0.45 -3.73 5.36
CA PHE A 18 -1.90 -3.58 5.39
C PHE A 18 -2.43 -2.91 4.11
N ALA A 19 -1.81 -1.82 3.66
CA ALA A 19 -2.22 -1.09 2.47
C ALA A 19 -2.19 -1.98 1.22
N ILE A 20 -1.10 -2.73 1.03
CA ILE A 20 -0.92 -3.68 -0.09
C ILE A 20 -1.96 -4.79 -0.05
N LEU A 21 -2.13 -5.46 1.10
CA LEU A 21 -3.07 -6.57 1.22
C LEU A 21 -4.52 -6.12 1.02
N LEU A 22 -4.87 -4.93 1.50
CA LEU A 22 -6.18 -4.33 1.26
C LEU A 22 -6.39 -4.01 -0.22
N ALA A 23 -5.41 -3.38 -0.88
CA ALA A 23 -5.46 -3.09 -2.31
C ALA A 23 -5.59 -4.37 -3.15
N PHE A 24 -4.82 -5.40 -2.82
CA PHE A 24 -4.89 -6.72 -3.48
C PHE A 24 -6.26 -7.37 -3.31
N LYS A 25 -6.83 -7.37 -2.09
CA LYS A 25 -8.17 -7.90 -1.82
C LYS A 25 -9.25 -7.17 -2.62
N LEU A 26 -9.20 -5.83 -2.67
CA LEU A 26 -10.16 -5.02 -3.41
C LEU A 26 -10.05 -5.26 -4.92
N SER A 27 -8.82 -5.37 -5.44
CA SER A 27 -8.55 -5.72 -6.84
C SER A 27 -9.13 -7.09 -7.20
N ARG A 28 -8.93 -8.11 -6.34
CA ARG A 28 -9.55 -9.45 -6.50
C ARG A 28 -11.08 -9.45 -6.47
N GLN A 29 -11.70 -8.41 -5.94
CA GLN A 29 -13.17 -8.21 -5.98
C GLN A 29 -13.64 -7.47 -7.25
N GLY A 30 -12.76 -7.29 -8.24
CA GLY A 30 -13.10 -6.62 -9.51
C GLY A 30 -13.13 -5.09 -9.41
N LYS A 31 -12.65 -4.50 -8.30
CA LYS A 31 -12.59 -3.04 -8.16
C LYS A 31 -11.36 -2.49 -8.85
N LYS A 32 -11.50 -1.33 -9.49
CA LYS A 32 -10.35 -0.53 -9.94
C LYS A 32 -9.69 0.11 -8.73
N VAL A 33 -8.44 -0.21 -8.47
CA VAL A 33 -7.68 0.23 -7.30
C VAL A 33 -6.40 0.93 -7.76
N VAL A 34 -6.08 2.04 -7.11
CA VAL A 34 -4.78 2.69 -7.17
C VAL A 34 -4.17 2.57 -5.77
N LEU A 35 -2.98 2.00 -5.68
CA LEU A 35 -2.15 2.00 -4.48
C LEU A 35 -1.11 3.10 -4.65
N CYS A 36 -0.93 3.94 -3.62
CA CYS A 36 0.04 5.03 -3.60
C CYS A 36 0.80 4.95 -2.29
N ASP A 37 2.11 4.74 -2.38
CA ASP A 37 3.01 4.83 -1.22
C ASP A 37 3.29 6.32 -0.97
N CYS A 38 2.85 6.80 0.19
CA CYS A 38 3.01 8.20 0.59
C CYS A 38 4.03 8.34 1.73
N ASP A 39 4.83 7.31 2.02
CA ASP A 39 5.93 7.39 2.98
C ASP A 39 7.14 8.07 2.32
N VAL A 40 7.53 9.24 2.86
CA VAL A 40 8.66 10.02 2.34
C VAL A 40 10.00 9.47 2.85
N GLU A 41 10.03 8.83 4.02
CA GLU A 41 11.26 8.34 4.63
C GLU A 41 11.65 6.97 4.07
N CYS A 42 10.67 6.07 3.93
CA CYS A 42 10.94 4.68 3.55
C CYS A 42 9.79 4.06 2.75
N PRO A 43 9.60 4.46 1.47
CA PRO A 43 8.61 3.83 0.61
C PRO A 43 9.05 2.39 0.31
N ASN A 44 8.23 1.41 0.66
CA ASN A 44 8.56 -0.02 0.57
C ASN A 44 7.54 -0.82 -0.23
N ASP A 45 6.48 -0.19 -0.74
CA ASP A 45 5.42 -0.92 -1.43
C ASP A 45 5.94 -1.69 -2.65
N TYR A 46 6.87 -1.10 -3.42
CA TYR A 46 7.49 -1.75 -4.57
C TYR A 46 8.30 -3.00 -4.18
N LEU A 47 9.06 -2.94 -3.08
CA LEU A 47 9.84 -4.09 -2.57
C LEU A 47 8.91 -5.22 -2.14
N LEU A 48 7.87 -4.88 -1.38
CA LEU A 48 6.87 -5.85 -0.90
C LEU A 48 6.04 -6.47 -2.04
N LEU A 49 5.88 -5.74 -3.15
CA LEU A 49 5.24 -6.23 -4.37
C LEU A 49 6.23 -6.91 -5.35
N ASN A 50 7.50 -7.05 -4.96
CA ASN A 50 8.56 -7.60 -5.79
C ASN A 50 8.63 -6.91 -7.17
N GLN A 51 8.57 -5.58 -7.17
CA GLN A 51 8.70 -4.72 -8.34
C GLN A 51 10.02 -3.95 -8.30
N GLU A 52 10.47 -3.50 -9.46
CA GLU A 52 11.58 -2.55 -9.57
C GLU A 52 11.04 -1.12 -9.58
N LEU A 53 11.71 -0.22 -8.85
CA LEU A 53 11.40 1.20 -8.90
C LEU A 53 11.97 1.77 -10.21
N LYS A 54 11.12 2.41 -11.01
CA LYS A 54 11.49 3.07 -12.27
C LYS A 54 11.67 4.56 -12.08
#